data_AF-A0A532BLS2-F1
#
_entry.id   AF-A0A532BLS2-F1
#
_cell.length_a   1.000
_cell.length_b   1.000
_cell.length_c   1.000
_cell.angle_alpha   90.00
_cell.angle_beta   90.00
_cell.angle_gamma   90.00
#
_symmetry.space_group_name_H-M   'P 1'
#
loop_
_entity.id
_entity.type
_entity.pdbx_description
1 polymer ?
#
loop_
_entity_poly.entity_id
_entity_poly.type
_entity_poly.pdbx_seq_one_letter_code
_entity_poly.pdbx_strand_id
1 'polypeptide(L)'
;QTLYVPVRPAQLPVTTRMVVDLKGNGGALRVDKELLAASLLDGASVSVGVSQAAAFDVPSLLMTLDRYPYGCAEQTTSRAMPLLYVNEMASGIGMASDPDLHGRVQDAIYKVLSYQASAGSFGLWGPGSGDLWLDAYVTDFLTRAREQKYDVPALAMNQALSNLQNAIGYDQDVQDRGSEIAYALYVLARNKKASVGDLRYYADTQLEAFTSPMAVAQLAASLALYGDTQRSEATFQAALQLAKSTPEYDYYRSDYGSPLRDGAAILALAAESKPVPTIVPALIQLVARERADARWTSTQDESWM
;
A
#
# COMPACT_ATOMS: atom_id res chain seq x y z
N GLN A 1 3.16 -46.22 -7.86
CA GLN A 1 3.60 -44.82 -7.94
C GLN A 1 2.38 -43.95 -7.66
N THR A 2 2.45 -43.07 -6.66
CA THR A 2 1.35 -42.17 -6.31
C THR A 2 1.64 -40.81 -6.93
N LEU A 3 0.71 -40.29 -7.73
CA LEU A 3 0.78 -38.98 -8.37
C LEU A 3 -0.29 -38.08 -7.75
N TYR A 4 0.13 -36.93 -7.22
CA TYR A 4 -0.77 -35.90 -6.71
C TYR A 4 -1.00 -34.87 -7.81
N VAL A 5 -2.26 -34.65 -8.16
CA VAL A 5 -2.66 -33.63 -9.15
C VAL A 5 -3.49 -32.58 -8.42
N PRO A 6 -3.07 -31.31 -8.43
CA PRO A 6 -3.86 -30.24 -7.84
C PRO A 6 -5.12 -30.00 -8.68
N VAL A 7 -6.28 -30.09 -8.03
CA VAL A 7 -7.59 -29.81 -8.65
C VAL A 7 -8.00 -28.39 -8.24
N ARG A 8 -8.38 -27.57 -9.22
CA ARG A 8 -8.94 -26.23 -8.98
C ARG A 8 -10.32 -26.12 -9.63
N PRO A 9 -11.29 -25.44 -8.99
CA PRO A 9 -12.57 -25.14 -9.62
C PRO A 9 -12.38 -24.34 -10.92
N ALA A 10 -13.29 -24.56 -11.88
CA ALA A 10 -13.29 -23.80 -13.15
C ALA A 10 -13.83 -22.36 -12.99
N GLN A 11 -14.42 -22.03 -11.84
CA GLN A 11 -14.94 -20.71 -11.52
C GLN A 11 -13.98 -19.95 -10.62
N LEU A 12 -13.91 -18.63 -10.82
CA LEU A 12 -13.15 -17.75 -9.92
C LEU A 12 -13.84 -17.67 -8.55
N PRO A 13 -13.07 -17.53 -7.46
CA PRO A 13 -13.64 -17.31 -6.14
C PRO A 13 -14.48 -16.03 -6.13
N VAL A 14 -15.65 -16.09 -5.49
CA VAL A 14 -16.53 -14.94 -5.30
C VAL A 14 -16.44 -14.51 -3.83
N THR A 15 -16.12 -13.24 -3.62
CA THR A 15 -16.17 -12.61 -2.30
C THR A 15 -17.39 -11.73 -2.22
N THR A 16 -18.20 -11.90 -1.16
CA THR A 16 -19.31 -11.00 -0.85
C THR A 16 -19.03 -10.33 0.49
N ARG A 17 -18.96 -9.00 0.48
CA ARG A 17 -18.78 -8.20 1.69
C ARG A 17 -20.14 -7.63 2.11
N MET A 18 -20.51 -7.86 3.36
CA MET A 18 -21.73 -7.32 3.97
C MET A 18 -21.35 -6.51 5.21
N VAL A 19 -21.74 -5.24 5.22
CA VAL A 19 -21.58 -4.35 6.37
C VAL A 19 -22.95 -4.15 7.00
N VAL A 20 -23.05 -4.38 8.31
CA VAL A 20 -24.29 -4.23 9.07
C VAL A 20 -24.02 -3.35 10.28
N ASP A 21 -24.75 -2.24 10.38
CA ASP A 21 -24.71 -1.39 11.56
C ASP A 21 -25.51 -2.03 12.70
N LEU A 22 -24.81 -2.46 13.74
CA LEU A 22 -25.44 -2.97 14.96
C LEU A 22 -25.99 -1.81 15.79
N LYS A 23 -27.32 -1.76 15.94
CA LYS A 23 -27.96 -0.78 16.83
C LYS A 23 -27.47 -0.98 18.26
N GLY A 24 -27.19 0.13 18.96
CA GLY A 24 -26.92 0.11 20.40
C GLY A 24 -28.07 -0.51 21.19
N ASN A 25 -27.78 -1.01 22.39
CA ASN A 25 -28.77 -1.58 23.33
C ASN A 25 -29.50 -2.84 22.82
N GLY A 26 -28.77 -3.82 22.28
CA GLY A 26 -29.31 -5.15 21.97
C GLY A 26 -29.50 -5.46 20.48
N GLY A 27 -28.88 -4.69 19.59
CA GLY A 27 -28.73 -5.11 18.20
C GLY A 27 -27.96 -6.44 18.13
N ALA A 28 -28.49 -7.38 17.35
CA ALA A 28 -27.88 -8.69 17.15
C ALA A 28 -27.82 -9.01 15.65
N LEU A 29 -26.74 -9.66 15.23
CA LEU A 29 -26.59 -10.23 13.89
C LEU A 29 -26.52 -11.75 14.03
N ARG A 30 -27.37 -12.47 13.28
CA ARG A 30 -27.30 -13.92 13.18
C ARG A 30 -26.38 -14.28 12.03
N VAL A 31 -25.31 -15.02 12.32
CA VAL A 31 -24.39 -15.58 11.35
C VAL A 31 -24.65 -17.09 11.28
N ASP A 32 -25.12 -17.55 10.13
CA ASP A 32 -25.49 -18.94 9.89
C ASP A 32 -25.14 -19.38 8.47
N LYS A 33 -25.43 -20.66 8.18
CA LYS A 33 -25.04 -21.33 6.92
C LYS A 33 -25.67 -20.70 5.68
N GLU A 34 -26.73 -19.93 5.87
CA GLU A 34 -27.49 -19.23 4.86
C GLU A 34 -26.60 -18.23 4.09
N LEU A 35 -25.55 -17.70 4.72
CA LEU A 35 -24.54 -16.84 4.07
C LEU A 35 -23.78 -17.55 2.93
N LEU A 36 -23.67 -18.88 2.98
CA LEU A 36 -22.99 -19.69 1.97
C LEU A 36 -23.96 -20.56 1.16
N ALA A 37 -25.28 -20.38 1.30
CA ALA A 37 -26.27 -21.27 0.68
C ALA A 37 -26.22 -21.28 -0.86
N ALA A 38 -25.72 -20.19 -1.47
CA ALA A 38 -25.52 -20.07 -2.92
C ALA A 38 -24.06 -20.33 -3.36
N SER A 39 -23.17 -20.72 -2.43
CA SER A 39 -21.74 -20.91 -2.69
C SER A 39 -21.39 -22.39 -2.85
N LEU A 40 -20.36 -22.67 -3.65
CA LEU A 40 -19.66 -23.96 -3.58
C LEU A 40 -18.93 -24.02 -2.23
N LEU A 41 -19.31 -24.98 -1.38
CA LEU A 41 -18.82 -25.03 0.01
C LEU A 41 -17.35 -25.46 0.14
N ASP A 42 -16.83 -26.23 -0.82
CA ASP A 42 -15.43 -26.67 -0.81
C ASP A 42 -14.49 -25.46 -0.94
N GLY A 43 -13.77 -25.16 0.15
CA GLY A 43 -12.88 -24.00 0.25
C GLY A 43 -13.59 -22.69 0.59
N ALA A 44 -14.90 -22.70 0.85
CA ALA A 44 -15.62 -21.52 1.31
C ALA A 44 -15.25 -21.18 2.77
N SER A 45 -15.17 -19.90 3.07
CA SER A 45 -14.84 -19.40 4.40
C SER A 45 -15.64 -18.12 4.67
N VAL A 46 -16.11 -17.95 5.90
CA VAL A 46 -16.72 -16.70 6.37
C VAL A 46 -15.80 -16.07 7.40
N SER A 47 -15.48 -14.80 7.19
CA SER A 47 -14.82 -13.96 8.19
C SER A 47 -15.85 -12.99 8.76
N VAL A 48 -15.80 -12.74 10.07
CA VAL A 48 -16.66 -11.77 10.75
C VAL A 48 -15.80 -10.86 11.61
N GLY A 49 -15.75 -9.59 11.24
CA GLY A 49 -15.12 -8.54 12.04
C GLY A 49 -16.18 -7.65 12.69
N VAL A 50 -15.93 -7.21 13.92
CA VAL A 50 -16.72 -6.18 14.61
C VAL A 50 -15.80 -4.98 14.85
N SER A 51 -16.14 -3.84 14.24
CA SER A 51 -15.32 -2.63 14.32
C SER A 51 -16.21 -1.39 14.44
N GLN A 52 -15.67 -0.34 15.06
CA GLN A 52 -16.28 1.00 15.04
C GLN A 52 -16.09 1.69 13.68
N ALA A 53 -15.17 1.20 12.84
CA ALA A 53 -14.93 1.67 11.49
C ALA A 53 -14.90 0.48 10.53
N ALA A 54 -16.04 0.20 9.88
CA ALA A 54 -16.21 -0.96 9.00
C ALA A 54 -15.27 -0.96 7.78
N ALA A 55 -14.71 0.20 7.42
CA ALA A 55 -13.78 0.33 6.31
C ALA A 55 -12.45 -0.41 6.53
N PHE A 56 -11.97 -0.49 7.78
CA PHE A 56 -10.68 -1.07 8.15
C PHE A 56 -10.85 -2.48 8.74
N ASP A 57 -11.52 -3.35 7.98
CA ASP A 57 -11.68 -4.77 8.35
C ASP A 57 -10.41 -5.56 8.02
N VAL A 58 -9.38 -5.38 8.85
CA VAL A 58 -8.04 -5.93 8.67
C VAL A 58 -8.04 -7.44 8.33
N PRO A 59 -8.74 -8.32 9.07
CA PRO A 59 -8.77 -9.75 8.73
C PRO A 59 -9.24 -10.02 7.29
N SER A 60 -10.28 -9.32 6.84
CA SER A 60 -10.82 -9.49 5.48
C SER A 60 -9.89 -8.94 4.40
N LEU A 61 -9.19 -7.83 4.67
CA LEU A 61 -8.16 -7.27 3.76
C LEU A 61 -7.01 -8.29 3.59
N LEU A 62 -6.50 -8.84 4.70
CA LEU A 62 -5.44 -9.84 4.68
C LEU A 62 -5.84 -11.13 3.96
N MET A 63 -7.06 -11.63 4.17
CA MET A 63 -7.58 -12.79 3.45
C MET A 63 -7.68 -12.54 1.94
N THR A 64 -8.01 -11.31 1.54
CA THR A 64 -8.13 -10.93 0.13
C THR A 64 -6.76 -10.89 -0.54
N LEU A 65 -5.75 -10.31 0.12
CA LEU A 65 -4.37 -10.28 -0.35
C LEU A 65 -3.74 -11.68 -0.40
N ASP A 66 -3.99 -12.54 0.60
CA ASP A 66 -3.44 -13.90 0.66
C ASP A 66 -3.88 -14.75 -0.54
N ARG A 67 -5.15 -14.62 -0.97
CA ARG A 67 -5.74 -15.40 -2.08
C ARG A 67 -5.39 -14.90 -3.47
N TYR A 68 -4.70 -13.77 -3.61
CA TYR A 68 -4.42 -13.20 -4.92
C TYR A 68 -3.41 -14.09 -5.70
N PRO A 69 -3.79 -14.64 -6.88
CA PRO A 69 -3.09 -15.77 -7.48
C PRO A 69 -1.86 -15.37 -8.31
N TYR A 70 -1.75 -14.08 -8.63
CA TYR A 70 -0.71 -13.57 -9.52
C TYR A 70 0.52 -13.10 -8.73
N GLY A 71 1.63 -12.97 -9.45
CA GLY A 71 2.94 -12.88 -8.82
C GLY A 71 3.90 -11.92 -9.51
N CYS A 72 3.40 -10.89 -10.18
CA CYS A 72 4.26 -9.81 -10.65
C CYS A 72 4.91 -9.07 -9.48
N ALA A 73 5.89 -8.21 -9.75
CA ALA A 73 6.60 -7.43 -8.73
C ALA A 73 5.64 -6.59 -7.88
N GLU A 74 4.72 -5.85 -8.52
CA GLU A 74 3.70 -5.03 -7.86
C GLU A 74 2.84 -5.89 -6.94
N GLN A 75 2.22 -6.95 -7.45
CA GLN A 75 1.32 -7.82 -6.69
C GLN A 75 2.03 -8.52 -5.52
N THR A 76 3.25 -9.01 -5.75
CA THR A 76 4.05 -9.65 -4.68
C THR A 76 4.34 -8.66 -3.57
N THR A 77 4.67 -7.42 -3.94
CA THR A 77 4.92 -6.32 -3.00
C THR A 77 3.64 -5.93 -2.24
N SER A 78 2.53 -5.73 -2.94
CA SER A 78 1.22 -5.35 -2.38
C SER A 78 0.69 -6.38 -1.39
N ARG A 79 0.94 -7.67 -1.62
CA ARG A 79 0.55 -8.74 -0.68
C ARG A 79 1.44 -8.78 0.55
N ALA A 80 2.73 -8.48 0.41
CA ALA A 80 3.70 -8.61 1.50
C ALA A 80 3.83 -7.35 2.36
N MET A 81 3.55 -6.17 1.82
CA MET A 81 3.70 -4.89 2.52
C MET A 81 2.90 -4.83 3.83
N PRO A 82 1.60 -5.18 3.87
CA PRO A 82 0.83 -5.12 5.13
C PRO A 82 1.29 -6.17 6.13
N LEU A 83 1.74 -7.34 5.65
CA LEU A 83 2.22 -8.46 6.46
C LEU A 83 3.43 -8.10 7.32
N LEU A 84 4.19 -7.06 6.95
CA LEU A 84 5.27 -6.52 7.76
C LEU A 84 4.81 -6.05 9.15
N TYR A 85 3.56 -5.61 9.28
CA TYR A 85 3.03 -4.99 10.50
C TYR A 85 1.96 -5.82 11.21
N VAL A 86 1.48 -6.91 10.58
CA VAL A 86 0.38 -7.73 11.13
C VAL A 86 0.68 -8.27 12.52
N ASN A 87 1.91 -8.70 12.80
CA ASN A 87 2.27 -9.21 14.13
C ASN A 87 2.18 -8.15 15.23
N GLU A 88 2.53 -6.90 14.93
CA GLU A 88 2.40 -5.78 15.87
C GLU A 88 0.91 -5.54 16.19
N MET A 89 0.05 -5.56 15.16
CA MET A 89 -1.40 -5.34 15.33
C MET A 89 -2.13 -6.52 15.97
N ALA A 90 -1.80 -7.77 15.59
CA ALA A 90 -2.47 -8.99 16.02
C ALA A 90 -2.49 -9.13 17.55
N SER A 91 -1.40 -8.71 18.20
CA SER A 91 -1.28 -8.69 19.66
C SER A 91 -2.32 -7.79 20.35
N GLY A 92 -2.76 -6.71 19.69
CA GLY A 92 -3.73 -5.75 20.21
C GLY A 92 -5.19 -6.07 19.89
N ILE A 93 -5.45 -6.83 18.81
CA ILE A 93 -6.82 -7.14 18.34
C ILE A 93 -7.24 -8.60 18.57
N GLY A 94 -6.43 -9.39 19.27
CA GLY A 94 -6.75 -10.78 19.61
C GLY A 94 -6.72 -11.73 18.41
N MET A 95 -6.00 -11.39 17.35
CA MET A 95 -5.83 -12.26 16.19
C MET A 95 -4.76 -13.31 16.50
N ALA A 96 -4.98 -14.56 16.06
CA ALA A 96 -4.01 -15.62 16.25
C ALA A 96 -2.69 -15.27 15.53
N SER A 97 -1.56 -15.51 16.21
CA SER A 97 -0.24 -15.37 15.59
C SER A 97 -0.10 -16.44 14.50
N ASP A 98 0.30 -16.01 13.31
CA ASP A 98 0.54 -16.87 12.18
C ASP A 98 2.02 -17.29 12.16
N PRO A 99 2.34 -18.55 12.46
CA PRO A 99 3.73 -18.99 12.62
C PRO A 99 4.51 -18.99 11.30
N ASP A 100 3.82 -19.04 10.16
CA ASP A 100 4.42 -19.10 8.82
C ASP A 100 4.55 -17.69 8.19
N LEU A 101 4.04 -16.65 8.85
CA LEU A 101 4.06 -15.27 8.37
C LEU A 101 5.46 -14.80 8.01
N HIS A 102 6.43 -15.04 8.90
CA HIS A 102 7.81 -14.63 8.67
C HIS A 102 8.38 -15.26 7.39
N GLY A 103 8.16 -16.57 7.21
CA GLY A 103 8.60 -17.30 6.01
C GLY A 103 7.97 -16.73 4.74
N ARG A 104 6.66 -16.47 4.73
CA ARG A 104 5.96 -15.90 3.57
C ARG A 104 6.47 -14.53 3.18
N VAL A 105 6.77 -13.66 4.16
CA VAL A 105 7.35 -12.34 3.88
C VAL A 105 8.79 -12.49 3.36
N GLN A 106 9.59 -13.37 3.95
CA GLN A 106 10.96 -13.62 3.49
C GLN A 106 11.00 -14.17 2.05
N ASP A 107 10.09 -15.07 1.71
CA ASP A 107 9.92 -15.58 0.34
C ASP A 107 9.50 -14.47 -0.63
N ALA A 108 8.61 -13.56 -0.21
CA ALA A 108 8.21 -12.42 -1.02
C ALA A 108 9.39 -11.47 -1.30
N ILE A 109 10.24 -11.21 -0.30
CA ILE A 109 11.49 -10.44 -0.44
C ILE A 109 12.39 -11.08 -1.48
N TYR A 110 12.69 -12.38 -1.36
CA TYR A 110 13.55 -13.07 -2.32
C TYR A 110 12.94 -13.11 -3.72
N LYS A 111 11.62 -13.22 -3.83
CA LYS A 111 10.91 -13.19 -5.10
C LYS A 111 11.03 -11.83 -5.79
N VAL A 112 10.77 -10.72 -5.10
CA VAL A 112 10.90 -9.39 -5.73
C VAL A 112 12.36 -9.08 -6.09
N LEU A 113 13.32 -9.54 -5.28
CA LEU A 113 14.75 -9.43 -5.60
C LEU A 113 15.14 -10.24 -6.84
N SER A 114 14.45 -11.34 -7.14
CA SER A 114 14.64 -12.08 -8.39
C SER A 114 14.23 -11.29 -9.64
N TYR A 115 13.49 -10.19 -9.47
CA TYR A 115 13.07 -9.27 -10.53
C TYR A 115 13.98 -8.03 -10.64
N GLN A 116 15.04 -7.97 -9.83
CA GLN A 116 16.01 -6.88 -9.87
C GLN A 116 17.00 -7.06 -11.03
N ALA A 117 17.16 -6.03 -11.86
CA ALA A 117 18.20 -5.93 -12.87
C ALA A 117 19.54 -5.52 -12.25
N SER A 118 20.64 -5.73 -12.99
CA SER A 118 21.99 -5.37 -12.52
C SER A 118 22.18 -3.87 -12.24
N ALA A 119 21.37 -3.02 -12.88
CA ALA A 119 21.33 -1.58 -12.65
C ALA A 119 20.59 -1.17 -11.37
N GLY A 120 19.88 -2.10 -10.71
CA GLY A 120 19.12 -1.87 -9.48
C GLY A 120 17.62 -1.64 -9.68
N SER A 121 17.16 -1.44 -10.91
CA SER A 121 15.74 -1.36 -11.28
C SER A 121 15.04 -2.73 -11.20
N PHE A 122 13.72 -2.73 -11.23
CA PHE A 122 12.87 -3.90 -11.16
C PHE A 122 11.99 -4.00 -12.41
N GLY A 123 11.79 -5.22 -12.91
CA GLY A 123 10.79 -5.49 -13.95
C GLY A 123 9.54 -6.14 -13.37
N LEU A 124 8.44 -6.05 -14.12
CA LEU A 124 7.13 -6.54 -13.66
C LEU A 124 7.11 -8.07 -13.45
N TRP A 125 7.81 -8.84 -14.28
CA TRP A 125 7.78 -10.32 -14.27
C TRP A 125 9.17 -10.98 -14.18
N GLY A 126 10.22 -10.18 -14.05
CA GLY A 126 11.62 -10.59 -14.19
C GLY A 126 12.54 -9.38 -14.11
N PRO A 127 13.86 -9.57 -14.19
CA PRO A 127 14.81 -8.46 -14.29
C PRO A 127 14.44 -7.51 -15.43
N GLY A 128 14.27 -6.22 -15.11
CA GLY A 128 13.82 -5.21 -16.06
C GLY A 128 14.05 -3.79 -15.57
N SER A 129 13.61 -2.82 -16.36
CA SER A 129 13.74 -1.38 -16.11
C SER A 129 12.62 -0.61 -16.79
N GLY A 130 12.49 0.68 -16.47
CA GLY A 130 11.62 1.61 -17.20
C GLY A 130 10.34 2.01 -16.47
N ASP A 131 10.13 1.49 -15.26
CA ASP A 131 9.00 1.87 -14.40
C ASP A 131 9.56 2.38 -13.06
N LEU A 132 9.77 3.70 -12.97
CA LEU A 132 10.34 4.33 -11.78
C LEU A 132 9.38 4.24 -10.59
N TRP A 133 8.06 4.23 -10.84
CA TRP A 133 7.08 4.09 -9.77
C TRP A 133 7.19 2.69 -9.15
N LEU A 134 7.27 1.65 -9.97
CA LEU A 134 7.48 0.28 -9.50
C LEU A 134 8.82 0.13 -8.78
N ASP A 135 9.88 0.73 -9.32
CA ASP A 135 11.20 0.74 -8.69
C ASP A 135 11.11 1.34 -7.27
N ALA A 136 10.42 2.48 -7.12
CA ALA A 136 10.21 3.12 -5.83
C ALA A 136 9.35 2.24 -4.90
N TYR A 137 8.25 1.68 -5.39
CA TYR A 137 7.34 0.84 -4.60
C TYR A 137 8.02 -0.41 -4.03
N VAL A 138 8.76 -1.13 -4.86
CA VAL A 138 9.53 -2.31 -4.41
C VAL A 138 10.63 -1.90 -3.44
N THR A 139 11.32 -0.79 -3.69
CA THR A 139 12.38 -0.29 -2.81
C THR A 139 11.84 0.19 -1.45
N ASP A 140 10.63 0.75 -1.40
CA ASP A 140 9.91 1.07 -0.16
C ASP A 140 9.67 -0.19 0.67
N PHE A 141 9.13 -1.24 0.05
CA PHE A 141 8.93 -2.54 0.70
C PHE A 141 10.22 -3.11 1.26
N LEU A 142 11.30 -3.12 0.47
CA LEU A 142 12.61 -3.60 0.92
C LEU A 142 13.18 -2.74 2.07
N THR A 143 12.95 -1.43 2.05
CA THR A 143 13.32 -0.53 3.15
C THR A 143 12.59 -0.92 4.44
N ARG A 144 11.26 -1.02 4.37
CA ARG A 144 10.39 -1.35 5.50
C ARG A 144 10.67 -2.76 6.04
N ALA A 145 10.94 -3.72 5.15
CA ALA A 145 11.36 -5.06 5.54
C ALA A 145 12.65 -5.06 6.37
N ARG A 146 13.65 -4.26 6.00
CA ARG A 146 14.88 -4.09 6.79
C ARG A 146 14.63 -3.43 8.14
N GLU A 147 13.75 -2.43 8.19
CA GLU A 147 13.33 -1.79 9.44
C GLU A 147 12.74 -2.82 10.40
N GLN A 148 11.91 -3.73 9.86
CA GLN A 148 11.29 -4.88 10.53
C GLN A 148 12.20 -6.11 10.69
N LYS A 149 13.50 -5.97 10.44
CA LYS A 149 14.55 -7.00 10.68
C LYS A 149 14.48 -8.25 9.80
N TYR A 150 13.79 -8.18 8.66
CA TYR A 150 13.91 -9.22 7.63
C TYR A 150 15.27 -9.17 6.93
N ASP A 151 15.68 -10.29 6.35
CA ASP A 151 16.93 -10.38 5.58
C ASP A 151 16.74 -9.78 4.18
N VAL A 152 17.34 -8.61 3.96
CA VAL A 152 17.45 -7.97 2.65
C VAL A 152 18.94 -7.75 2.36
N PRO A 153 19.49 -8.40 1.31
CA PRO A 153 20.90 -8.27 0.96
C PRO A 153 21.32 -6.81 0.75
N ALA A 154 22.37 -6.38 1.47
CA ALA A 154 22.81 -4.99 1.46
C ALA A 154 23.22 -4.49 0.07
N LEU A 155 23.83 -5.36 -0.76
CA LEU A 155 24.20 -5.01 -2.14
C LEU A 155 22.96 -4.68 -2.97
N ALA A 156 21.95 -5.56 -2.95
CA ALA A 156 20.69 -5.38 -3.68
C ALA A 156 19.97 -4.08 -3.26
N MET A 157 19.92 -3.82 -1.95
CA MET A 157 19.32 -2.59 -1.42
C MET A 157 20.07 -1.33 -1.86
N ASN A 158 21.41 -1.37 -1.83
CA ASN A 158 22.22 -0.23 -2.27
C ASN A 158 22.07 0.04 -3.77
N GLN A 159 21.96 -1.01 -4.58
CA GLN A 159 21.70 -0.88 -6.01
C GLN A 159 20.32 -0.27 -6.28
N ALA A 160 19.27 -0.72 -5.59
CA ALA A 160 17.92 -0.16 -5.72
C ALA A 160 17.89 1.33 -5.37
N LEU A 161 18.49 1.72 -4.23
CA LEU A 161 18.58 3.13 -3.84
C LEU A 161 19.40 3.96 -4.83
N SER A 162 20.49 3.41 -5.37
CA SER A 162 21.31 4.11 -6.37
C SER A 162 20.55 4.30 -7.68
N ASN A 163 19.75 3.31 -8.10
CA ASN A 163 18.86 3.43 -9.26
C ASN A 163 17.87 4.59 -9.09
N LEU A 164 17.20 4.69 -7.93
CA LEU A 164 16.30 5.81 -7.64
C LEU A 164 17.03 7.16 -7.65
N GLN A 165 18.21 7.26 -7.03
CA GLN A 165 19.02 8.49 -7.03
C GLN A 165 19.42 8.91 -8.45
N ASN A 166 19.82 7.96 -9.29
CA ASN A 166 20.17 8.23 -10.67
C ASN A 166 18.96 8.71 -11.46
N ALA A 167 17.80 8.03 -11.32
CA ALA A 167 16.58 8.37 -12.05
C ALA A 167 16.12 9.81 -11.77
N ILE A 168 16.09 10.24 -10.49
CA ILE A 168 15.71 11.61 -10.12
C ILE A 168 16.73 12.67 -10.57
N GLY A 169 17.99 12.26 -10.81
CA GLY A 169 19.04 13.14 -11.29
C GLY A 169 19.00 13.40 -12.80
N TYR A 170 18.41 12.47 -13.57
CA TYR A 170 18.32 12.58 -15.03
C TYR A 170 17.01 13.20 -15.52
N ASP A 171 15.91 12.96 -14.81
CA ASP A 171 14.57 13.39 -15.24
C ASP A 171 13.84 14.12 -14.11
N GLN A 172 13.46 15.36 -14.39
CA GLN A 172 12.77 16.26 -13.46
C GLN A 172 11.44 16.76 -14.02
N ASP A 173 10.89 16.09 -15.03
CA ASP A 173 9.58 16.45 -15.58
C ASP A 173 8.45 16.06 -14.62
N VAL A 174 8.17 16.94 -13.66
CA VAL A 174 7.12 16.73 -12.66
C VAL A 174 5.73 16.70 -13.28
N GLN A 175 5.51 17.36 -14.42
CA GLN A 175 4.17 17.43 -15.02
C GLN A 175 3.70 16.05 -15.49
N ASP A 176 4.60 15.30 -16.12
CA ASP A 176 4.29 13.97 -16.64
C ASP A 176 4.62 12.86 -15.64
N ARG A 177 5.64 13.06 -14.78
CA ARG A 177 6.24 12.01 -13.95
C ARG A 177 6.17 12.27 -12.45
N GLY A 178 5.34 13.22 -12.01
CA GLY A 178 5.26 13.67 -10.62
C GLY A 178 5.05 12.55 -9.61
N SER A 179 4.20 11.56 -9.92
CA SER A 179 3.95 10.41 -9.04
C SER A 179 5.19 9.54 -8.81
N GLU A 180 5.96 9.30 -9.87
CA GLU A 180 7.18 8.48 -9.81
C GLU A 180 8.30 9.20 -9.05
N ILE A 181 8.46 10.50 -9.33
CA ILE A 181 9.45 11.36 -8.69
C ILE A 181 9.16 11.50 -7.19
N ALA A 182 7.91 11.79 -6.81
CA ALA A 182 7.52 11.93 -5.42
C ALA A 182 7.76 10.64 -4.62
N TYR A 183 7.45 9.48 -5.20
CA TYR A 183 7.68 8.22 -4.52
C TYR A 183 9.19 7.93 -4.37
N ALA A 184 9.97 8.12 -5.43
CA ALA A 184 11.42 7.96 -5.36
C ALA A 184 12.04 8.88 -4.28
N LEU A 185 11.62 10.15 -4.24
CA LEU A 185 12.05 11.11 -3.21
C LEU A 185 11.69 10.66 -1.79
N TYR A 186 10.49 10.11 -1.59
CA TYR A 186 10.07 9.57 -0.30
C TYR A 186 10.93 8.40 0.17
N VAL A 187 11.17 7.42 -0.70
CA VAL A 187 12.01 6.27 -0.37
C VAL A 187 13.44 6.70 -0.07
N LEU A 188 13.96 7.66 -0.84
CA LEU A 188 15.27 8.25 -0.60
C LEU A 188 15.31 9.04 0.71
N ALA A 189 14.27 9.79 1.06
CA ALA A 189 14.19 10.50 2.34
C ALA A 189 14.17 9.54 3.53
N ARG A 190 13.38 8.45 3.45
CA ARG A 190 13.32 7.40 4.49
C ARG A 190 14.68 6.73 4.71
N ASN A 191 15.47 6.61 3.63
CA ASN A 191 16.84 6.11 3.67
C ASN A 191 17.92 7.20 3.87
N LYS A 192 17.55 8.44 4.23
CA LYS A 192 18.46 9.58 4.47
C LYS A 192 19.37 9.92 3.30
N LYS A 193 18.84 9.78 2.09
CA LYS A 193 19.54 9.90 0.80
C LYS A 193 18.99 11.01 -0.10
N ALA A 194 17.83 11.59 0.24
CA ALA A 194 17.25 12.70 -0.51
C ALA A 194 17.82 14.06 -0.07
N SER A 195 17.92 15.02 -0.98
CA SER A 195 18.25 16.41 -0.68
C SER A 195 17.05 17.11 -0.03
N VAL A 196 17.23 17.64 1.19
CA VAL A 196 16.19 18.43 1.88
C VAL A 196 15.84 19.70 1.11
N GLY A 197 16.82 20.28 0.40
CA GLY A 197 16.61 21.46 -0.45
C GLY A 197 15.62 21.18 -1.57
N ASP A 198 15.74 20.02 -2.22
CA ASP A 198 14.88 19.62 -3.33
C ASP A 198 13.46 19.38 -2.84
N LEU A 199 13.30 18.71 -1.68
CA LEU A 199 11.98 18.50 -1.07
C LEU A 199 11.27 19.82 -0.75
N ARG A 200 12.02 20.81 -0.23
CA ARG A 200 11.48 22.15 0.02
C ARG A 200 11.13 22.88 -1.27
N TYR A 201 11.96 22.77 -2.30
CA TYR A 201 11.66 23.35 -3.61
C TYR A 201 10.37 22.77 -4.20
N TYR A 202 10.21 21.44 -4.19
CA TYR A 202 9.00 20.81 -4.69
C TYR A 202 7.77 21.22 -3.88
N ALA A 203 7.86 21.27 -2.55
CA ALA A 203 6.75 21.66 -1.70
C ALA A 203 6.37 23.15 -1.79
N ASP A 204 7.35 24.04 -1.94
CA ASP A 204 7.12 25.50 -1.91
C ASP A 204 6.86 26.08 -3.31
N THR A 205 7.38 25.46 -4.37
CA THR A 205 7.41 26.05 -5.73
C THR A 205 6.72 25.21 -6.81
N GLN A 206 6.77 23.88 -6.72
CA GLN A 206 6.27 22.98 -7.79
C GLN A 206 5.10 22.11 -7.33
N LEU A 207 4.50 22.40 -6.17
CA LEU A 207 3.53 21.50 -5.55
C LEU A 207 2.30 21.27 -6.46
N GLU A 208 1.86 22.31 -7.15
CA GLU A 208 0.73 22.27 -8.07
C GLU A 208 0.98 21.40 -9.31
N ALA A 209 2.24 21.09 -9.64
CA ALA A 209 2.57 20.18 -10.72
C ALA A 209 2.34 18.70 -10.35
N PHE A 210 2.24 18.38 -9.06
CA PHE A 210 1.91 17.02 -8.59
C PHE A 210 0.39 16.83 -8.58
N THR A 211 -0.13 16.12 -9.57
CA THR A 211 -1.57 15.89 -9.76
C THR A 211 -2.12 14.70 -8.95
N SER A 212 -1.25 13.84 -8.41
CA SER A 212 -1.62 12.70 -7.56
C SER A 212 -1.64 13.11 -6.08
N PRO A 213 -2.77 12.91 -5.37
CA PRO A 213 -2.84 13.14 -3.92
C PRO A 213 -1.81 12.33 -3.12
N MET A 214 -1.54 11.08 -3.52
CA MET A 214 -0.50 10.25 -2.88
C MET A 214 0.90 10.84 -3.08
N ALA A 215 1.20 11.35 -4.28
CA ALA A 215 2.48 12.00 -4.57
C ALA A 215 2.72 13.21 -3.66
N VAL A 216 1.70 14.06 -3.49
CA VAL A 216 1.75 15.21 -2.58
C VAL A 216 1.99 14.76 -1.12
N ALA A 217 1.33 13.69 -0.68
CA ALA A 217 1.54 13.14 0.66
C ALA A 217 2.92 12.50 0.86
N GLN A 218 3.51 11.90 -0.18
CA GLN A 218 4.87 11.38 -0.15
C GLN A 218 5.90 12.51 0.06
N LEU A 219 5.72 13.66 -0.59
CA LEU A 219 6.53 14.85 -0.32
C LEU A 219 6.34 15.34 1.12
N ALA A 220 5.10 15.39 1.61
CA ALA A 220 4.79 15.79 2.98
C ALA A 220 5.46 14.86 4.02
N ALA A 221 5.41 13.55 3.81
CA ALA A 221 6.05 12.56 4.67
C ALA A 221 7.58 12.65 4.59
N SER A 222 8.14 12.95 3.41
CA SER A 222 9.58 13.19 3.23
C SER A 222 10.06 14.38 4.06
N LEU A 223 9.29 15.46 4.08
CA LEU A 223 9.56 16.64 4.92
C LEU A 223 9.49 16.30 6.41
N ALA A 224 8.51 15.48 6.82
CA ALA A 224 8.40 15.00 8.21
C ALA A 224 9.63 14.18 8.64
N LEU A 225 10.12 13.29 7.77
CA LEU A 225 11.32 12.47 8.04
C LEU A 225 12.58 13.31 8.29
N TYR A 226 12.64 14.51 7.72
CA TYR A 226 13.70 15.49 7.96
C TYR A 226 13.37 16.53 9.04
N GLY A 227 12.23 16.42 9.70
CA GLY A 227 11.81 17.30 10.79
C GLY A 227 11.28 18.66 10.35
N ASP A 228 10.96 18.86 9.07
CA ASP A 228 10.34 20.10 8.55
C ASP A 228 8.82 20.06 8.77
N THR A 229 8.44 20.12 10.05
CA THR A 229 7.06 19.87 10.51
C THR A 229 6.03 20.84 9.94
N GLN A 230 6.40 22.12 9.79
CA GLN A 230 5.48 23.15 9.28
C GLN A 230 5.15 22.93 7.80
N ARG A 231 6.16 22.67 6.97
CA ARG A 231 5.92 22.35 5.55
C ARG A 231 5.18 21.04 5.41
N SER A 232 5.58 20.02 6.17
CA SER A 232 4.91 18.72 6.16
C SER A 232 3.41 18.84 6.42
N GLU A 233 3.01 19.55 7.48
CA GLU A 233 1.60 19.79 7.80
C GLU A 233 0.86 20.50 6.64
N ALA A 234 1.44 21.57 6.09
CA ALA A 234 0.83 22.31 4.98
C ALA A 234 0.69 21.45 3.72
N THR A 235 1.72 20.66 3.38
CA THR A 235 1.72 19.76 2.22
C THR A 235 0.72 18.61 2.41
N PHE A 236 0.59 18.06 3.62
CA PHE A 236 -0.46 17.08 3.92
C PHE A 236 -1.87 17.67 3.75
N GLN A 237 -2.09 18.91 4.21
CA GLN A 237 -3.36 19.60 3.99
C GLN A 237 -3.66 19.77 2.49
N ALA A 238 -2.66 20.13 1.68
CA ALA A 238 -2.81 20.18 0.22
C ALA A 238 -3.17 18.82 -0.39
N ALA A 239 -2.53 17.72 0.07
CA ALA A 239 -2.87 16.36 -0.37
C ALA A 239 -4.34 16.01 -0.10
N LEU A 240 -4.84 16.34 1.10
CA LEU A 240 -6.25 16.11 1.45
C LEU A 240 -7.20 16.94 0.58
N GLN A 241 -6.87 18.21 0.29
CA GLN A 241 -7.72 19.02 -0.59
C GLN A 241 -7.73 18.47 -2.02
N LEU A 242 -6.58 18.06 -2.53
CA LEU A 242 -6.45 17.44 -3.85
C LEU A 242 -7.27 16.14 -3.95
N ALA A 243 -7.21 15.28 -2.92
CA ALA A 243 -8.02 14.07 -2.85
C ALA A 243 -9.53 14.36 -2.87
N LYS A 244 -9.97 15.44 -2.23
CA LYS A 244 -11.39 15.85 -2.23
C LYS A 244 -11.84 16.47 -3.56
N SER A 245 -10.94 17.11 -4.30
CA SER A 245 -11.24 17.74 -5.59
C SER A 245 -11.18 16.78 -6.77
N THR A 246 -10.59 15.59 -6.59
CA THR A 246 -10.41 14.59 -7.64
C THR A 246 -11.13 13.27 -7.28
N PRO A 247 -12.48 13.27 -7.20
CA PRO A 247 -13.23 12.09 -6.78
C PRO A 247 -13.36 11.03 -7.89
N GLU A 248 -13.09 11.38 -9.14
CA GLU A 248 -13.27 10.48 -10.28
C GLU A 248 -12.05 9.59 -10.52
N TYR A 249 -12.31 8.36 -10.93
CA TYR A 249 -11.28 7.39 -11.29
C TYR A 249 -10.67 7.75 -12.65
N ASP A 250 -9.36 7.99 -12.69
CA ASP A 250 -8.61 8.20 -13.93
C ASP A 250 -7.91 6.91 -14.38
N TYR A 251 -8.38 6.35 -15.49
CA TYR A 251 -7.86 5.11 -16.08
C TYR A 251 -6.49 5.27 -16.75
N TYR A 252 -6.03 6.50 -16.98
CA TYR A 252 -4.76 6.76 -17.69
C TYR A 252 -3.57 6.97 -16.76
N ARG A 253 -3.77 6.91 -15.44
CA ARG A 253 -2.69 7.04 -14.47
C ARG A 253 -1.72 5.88 -14.57
N SER A 254 -0.43 6.19 -14.70
CA SER A 254 0.67 5.23 -14.71
C SER A 254 1.01 4.67 -13.32
N ASP A 255 0.45 5.25 -12.26
CA ASP A 255 0.83 4.94 -10.88
C ASP A 255 -0.01 3.83 -10.25
N TYR A 256 -0.90 3.15 -10.96
CA TYR A 256 -1.82 2.13 -10.39
C TYR A 256 -2.78 2.71 -9.32
N GLY A 257 -3.05 4.02 -9.36
CA GLY A 257 -3.83 4.72 -8.34
C GLY A 257 -5.35 4.63 -8.48
N SER A 258 -6.05 4.91 -7.38
CA SER A 258 -7.50 5.10 -7.29
C SER A 258 -7.80 6.12 -6.18
N PRO A 259 -9.00 6.70 -6.11
CA PRO A 259 -9.39 7.56 -4.98
C PRO A 259 -9.26 6.85 -3.62
N LEU A 260 -9.63 5.57 -3.54
CA LEU A 260 -9.50 4.76 -2.33
C LEU A 260 -8.02 4.57 -1.94
N ARG A 261 -7.19 4.14 -2.89
CA ARG A 261 -5.75 3.94 -2.69
C ARG A 261 -5.06 5.24 -2.27
N ASP A 262 -5.37 6.35 -2.93
CA ASP A 262 -4.76 7.65 -2.62
C ASP A 262 -5.16 8.11 -1.23
N GLY A 263 -6.45 8.04 -0.86
CA GLY A 263 -6.92 8.37 0.48
C GLY A 263 -6.24 7.52 1.57
N ALA A 264 -6.16 6.20 1.33
CA ALA A 264 -5.55 5.26 2.25
C ALA A 264 -4.04 5.49 2.39
N ALA A 265 -3.34 5.77 1.29
CA ALA A 265 -1.92 6.11 1.31
C ALA A 265 -1.63 7.41 2.06
N ILE A 266 -2.44 8.47 1.84
CA ILE A 266 -2.28 9.72 2.61
C ILE A 266 -2.51 9.43 4.10
N LEU A 267 -3.53 8.64 4.45
CA LEU A 267 -3.81 8.26 5.85
C LEU A 267 -2.63 7.52 6.48
N ALA A 268 -2.10 6.50 5.82
CA ALA A 268 -0.96 5.72 6.29
C ALA A 268 0.28 6.60 6.48
N LEU A 269 0.63 7.40 5.47
CA LEU A 269 1.80 8.31 5.52
C LEU A 269 1.67 9.39 6.60
N ALA A 270 0.47 9.94 6.79
CA ALA A 270 0.20 10.90 7.86
C ALA A 270 0.28 10.24 9.24
N ALA A 271 -0.28 9.04 9.42
CA ALA A 271 -0.23 8.31 10.68
C ALA A 271 1.19 7.89 11.07
N GLU A 272 2.05 7.59 10.08
CA GLU A 272 3.47 7.28 10.28
C GLU A 272 4.34 8.53 10.59
N SER A 273 3.87 9.72 10.20
CA SER A 273 4.61 10.97 10.33
C SER A 273 4.63 11.50 11.77
N LYS A 274 5.72 12.16 12.15
CA LYS A 274 5.88 12.79 13.48
C LYS A 274 6.26 14.26 13.34
N PRO A 275 5.48 15.20 13.94
CA PRO A 275 4.21 14.99 14.63
C PRO A 275 3.12 14.48 13.67
N VAL A 276 2.10 13.83 14.23
CA VAL A 276 0.95 13.34 13.45
C VAL A 276 0.17 14.55 12.91
N PRO A 277 -0.06 14.67 11.59
CA PRO A 277 -0.76 15.79 11.00
C PRO A 277 -2.20 15.94 11.49
N THR A 278 -2.73 17.17 11.51
CA THR A 278 -4.09 17.41 12.04
C THR A 278 -5.21 16.83 11.18
N ILE A 279 -4.88 16.43 9.95
CA ILE A 279 -5.82 15.94 8.94
C ILE A 279 -6.25 14.48 9.11
N VAL A 280 -5.60 13.70 9.99
CA VAL A 280 -5.85 12.25 10.15
C VAL A 280 -7.33 11.91 10.39
N PRO A 281 -8.09 12.60 11.28
CA PRO A 281 -9.51 12.31 11.47
C PRO A 281 -10.36 12.53 10.21
N ALA A 282 -10.03 13.52 9.39
CA ALA A 282 -10.72 13.80 8.13
C ALA A 282 -10.40 12.74 7.07
N LEU A 283 -9.16 12.23 7.04
CA LEU A 283 -8.74 11.15 6.16
C LEU A 283 -9.44 9.84 6.49
N ILE A 284 -9.62 9.51 7.78
CA ILE A 284 -10.38 8.33 8.21
C ILE A 284 -11.81 8.38 7.63
N GLN A 285 -12.46 9.54 7.67
CA GLN A 285 -13.81 9.71 7.10
C GLN A 285 -13.83 9.61 5.58
N LEU A 286 -12.82 10.17 4.91
CA LEU A 286 -12.68 10.08 3.45
C LEU A 286 -12.51 8.63 3.00
N VAL A 287 -11.52 7.93 3.56
CA VAL A 287 -11.22 6.53 3.23
C VAL A 287 -12.42 5.63 3.53
N ALA A 288 -13.13 5.87 4.65
CA ALA A 288 -14.31 5.09 4.97
C ALA A 288 -15.44 5.25 3.95
N ARG A 289 -15.60 6.45 3.38
CA ARG A 289 -16.56 6.71 2.30
C ARG A 289 -16.13 6.01 1.02
N GLU A 290 -14.89 6.23 0.58
CA GLU A 290 -14.36 5.61 -0.65
C GLU A 290 -14.45 4.07 -0.59
N ARG A 291 -14.16 3.47 0.57
CA ARG A 291 -14.28 2.01 0.76
C ARG A 291 -15.73 1.52 0.74
N ALA A 292 -16.68 2.34 1.16
CA ALA A 292 -18.11 2.00 1.10
C ALA A 292 -18.64 2.03 -0.33
N ASP A 293 -18.13 2.96 -1.15
CA ASP A 293 -18.53 3.14 -2.54
C ASP A 293 -17.82 2.15 -3.50
N ALA A 294 -16.64 1.67 -3.11
CA ALA A 294 -15.87 0.71 -3.89
C ALA A 294 -16.49 -0.71 -3.89
N ARG A 295 -16.99 -1.14 -5.04
CA ARG A 295 -17.51 -2.50 -5.25
C ARG A 295 -16.41 -3.54 -5.49
N TRP A 296 -15.35 -3.13 -6.17
CA TRP A 296 -14.15 -3.94 -6.44
C TRP A 296 -12.93 -3.13 -6.09
N THR A 297 -11.90 -3.82 -5.62
CA THR A 297 -10.62 -3.22 -5.24
C THR A 297 -9.47 -3.97 -5.86
N SER A 298 -8.43 -3.21 -6.17
CA SER A 298 -7.15 -3.71 -6.65
C SER A 298 -6.26 -4.16 -5.49
N THR A 299 -5.16 -4.85 -5.81
CA THR A 299 -4.10 -5.16 -4.84
C THR A 299 -3.49 -3.89 -4.23
N GLN A 300 -3.39 -2.82 -5.01
CA GLN A 300 -2.91 -1.52 -4.53
C GLN A 300 -3.85 -0.93 -3.49
N ASP A 301 -5.16 -0.89 -3.75
CA ASP A 301 -6.16 -0.41 -2.78
C ASP A 301 -6.06 -1.18 -1.47
N GLU A 302 -6.06 -2.50 -1.56
CA GLU A 302 -6.03 -3.39 -0.38
C GLU A 302 -4.70 -3.32 0.37
N SER A 303 -3.59 -2.98 -0.29
CA SER A 303 -2.28 -2.87 0.38
C SER A 303 -2.11 -1.61 1.22
N TRP A 304 -2.82 -0.53 0.88
CA TRP A 304 -2.76 0.75 1.59
C TRP A 304 -3.86 0.91 2.65
N MET A 305 -4.92 0.11 2.56
CA MET A 305 -6.03 0.03 3.52
C MET A 305 -5.65 -0.70 4.81
#